data_AF-A0A4U0XH93-F1
#
_entry.id   AF-A0A4U0XH93-F1
#
_cell.length_a   1.000
_cell.length_b   1.000
_cell.length_c   1.000
_cell.angle_alpha   90.00
_cell.angle_beta   90.00
_cell.angle_gamma   90.00
#
_symmetry.space_group_name_H-M   'P 1'
#
loop_
_entity.id
_entity.type
_entity.pdbx_description
1 polymer ?
#
loop_
_entity_poly.entity_id
_entity_poly.type
_entity_poly.pdbx_seq_one_letter_code
_entity_poly.pdbx_strand_id
1 'polypeptide(L)'
;GIGDQTGFSDPVFRRKFADKHGKEVEEDIRGAALEWQRDVFSGAAHTWDQFELLKKNWAGPIVLKGIQHPDDALKAVEAGVDGIICSNHGGRQLDGAVGSLEMLPEIVEAAGDRVTVLFDSGVRTGVDVIKALCLGAKAVLIGRPWVYGLAIAGKQGAKDALKGILAVSPPSPGPDSSVVGVCERKVTDDPSRC
;
A
#
# COMPACT_ATOMS: atom_id res chain seq x y z
N GLY A 1 0.73 -24.32 5.45
CA GLY A 1 1.15 -23.96 4.08
C GLY A 1 2.32 -23.00 4.16
N ILE A 2 2.98 -22.66 3.05
CA ILE A 2 4.08 -21.68 3.01
C ILE A 2 3.53 -20.24 3.13
N GLY A 3 2.62 -20.01 4.08
CA GLY A 3 1.99 -18.71 4.36
C GLY A 3 2.48 -18.08 5.66
N ASP A 4 2.93 -18.92 6.60
CA ASP A 4 3.31 -18.51 7.95
C ASP A 4 4.82 -18.52 8.15
N GLN A 5 5.59 -18.61 7.04
CA GLN A 5 7.04 -18.77 7.08
C GLN A 5 7.73 -17.65 7.85
N THR A 6 7.21 -16.41 7.74
CA THR A 6 7.69 -15.27 8.52
C THR A 6 7.64 -15.58 10.02
N GLY A 7 6.49 -15.99 10.55
CA GLY A 7 6.35 -16.36 11.95
C GLY A 7 7.19 -17.59 12.31
N PHE A 8 7.19 -18.63 11.48
CA PHE A 8 7.90 -19.87 11.76
C PHE A 8 9.43 -19.72 11.78
N SER A 9 9.95 -18.70 11.10
CA SER A 9 11.37 -18.34 11.11
C SER A 9 11.72 -17.25 12.14
N ASP A 10 10.74 -16.58 12.73
CA ASP A 10 10.96 -15.50 13.69
C ASP A 10 11.34 -16.04 15.08
N PRO A 11 12.53 -15.69 15.61
CA PRO A 11 13.01 -16.25 16.87
C PRO A 11 12.17 -15.81 18.09
N VAL A 12 11.52 -14.65 18.03
CA VAL A 12 10.66 -14.16 19.12
C VAL A 12 9.35 -14.94 19.15
N PHE A 13 8.73 -15.17 17.98
CA PHE A 13 7.52 -15.97 17.86
C PHE A 13 7.77 -17.41 18.31
N ARG A 14 8.84 -18.05 17.82
CA ARG A 14 9.19 -19.43 18.19
C ARG A 14 9.37 -19.59 19.70
N ARG A 15 10.13 -18.68 20.33
CA ARG A 15 10.31 -18.68 21.79
C ARG A 15 8.98 -18.54 22.52
N LYS A 16 8.15 -17.56 22.14
CA LYS A 16 6.83 -17.35 22.76
C LYS A 16 5.91 -18.57 22.60
N PHE A 17 5.96 -19.23 21.45
CA PHE A 17 5.18 -20.43 21.18
C PHE A 17 5.64 -21.60 22.08
N ALA A 18 6.95 -21.84 22.16
CA ALA A 18 7.53 -22.86 23.03
C ALA A 18 7.21 -22.59 24.51
N ASP A 19 7.38 -21.36 24.97
CA ASP A 19 7.08 -20.97 26.36
C ASP A 19 5.60 -21.19 26.71
N LYS A 20 4.69 -20.92 25.76
CA LYS A 20 3.23 -21.00 25.98
C LYS A 20 2.70 -22.44 25.88
N HIS A 21 3.23 -23.24 24.95
CA HIS A 21 2.66 -24.53 24.58
C HIS A 21 3.54 -25.73 24.94
N GLY A 22 4.78 -25.50 25.38
CA GLY A 22 5.73 -26.56 25.72
C GLY A 22 6.16 -27.40 24.52
N LYS A 23 6.08 -26.83 23.31
CA LYS A 23 6.37 -27.50 22.03
C LYS A 23 7.08 -26.55 21.08
N GLU A 24 7.97 -27.09 20.26
CA GLU A 24 8.51 -26.38 19.11
C GLU A 24 7.47 -26.26 17.99
N VAL A 25 7.67 -25.29 17.09
CA VAL A 25 6.77 -25.04 15.95
C VAL A 25 6.61 -26.29 15.07
N GLU A 26 7.70 -27.04 14.85
CA GLU A 26 7.70 -28.25 14.02
C GLU A 26 6.87 -29.39 14.62
N GLU A 27 6.70 -29.41 15.94
CA GLU A 27 5.92 -30.43 16.66
C GLU A 27 4.41 -30.17 16.57
N ASP A 28 3.99 -28.91 16.35
CA ASP A 28 2.58 -28.54 16.16
C ASP A 28 2.42 -27.38 15.16
N ILE A 29 2.63 -27.69 13.88
CA ILE A 29 2.53 -26.73 12.78
C ILE A 29 1.15 -26.06 12.70
N ARG A 30 0.06 -26.78 13.01
CA ARG A 30 -1.29 -26.22 12.94
C ARG A 30 -1.55 -25.25 14.09
N GLY A 31 -1.17 -25.61 15.30
CA GLY A 31 -1.25 -24.74 16.46
C GLY A 31 -0.42 -23.47 16.27
N ALA A 32 0.82 -23.62 15.79
CA ALA A 32 1.70 -22.49 15.49
C ALA A 32 1.11 -21.56 14.41
N ALA A 33 0.55 -22.11 13.32
CA ALA A 33 -0.08 -21.30 12.28
C ALA A 33 -1.26 -20.48 12.82
N LEU A 34 -2.11 -21.07 13.67
CA LEU A 34 -3.26 -20.38 14.27
C LEU A 34 -2.83 -19.27 15.24
N GLU A 35 -1.79 -19.51 16.06
CA GLU A 35 -1.24 -18.48 16.96
C GLU A 35 -0.61 -17.34 16.16
N TRP A 36 0.19 -17.66 15.14
CA TRP A 36 0.76 -16.64 14.25
C TRP A 36 -0.33 -15.79 13.61
N GLN A 37 -1.38 -16.43 13.08
CA GLN A 37 -2.52 -15.74 12.49
C GLN A 37 -3.21 -14.79 13.48
N ARG A 38 -3.33 -15.17 14.75
CA ARG A 38 -3.91 -14.32 15.80
C ARG A 38 -3.04 -13.13 16.13
N ASP A 39 -1.72 -13.29 16.10
CA ASP A 39 -0.81 -12.17 16.33
C ASP A 39 -0.85 -11.17 15.17
N VAL A 40 -0.83 -11.64 13.91
CA VAL A 40 -0.82 -10.75 12.73
C VAL A 40 -2.19 -10.20 12.34
N PHE A 41 -3.28 -10.92 12.67
CA PHE A 41 -4.67 -10.51 12.42
C PHE A 41 -5.46 -10.50 13.72
N SER A 42 -4.97 -9.74 14.70
CA SER A 42 -5.55 -9.67 16.05
C SER A 42 -7.00 -9.16 16.10
N GLY A 43 -7.47 -8.51 15.02
CA GLY A 43 -8.78 -7.87 14.96
C GLY A 43 -8.88 -6.60 15.81
N ALA A 44 -7.82 -6.22 16.51
CA ALA A 44 -7.72 -4.96 17.22
C ALA A 44 -7.31 -3.83 16.27
N ALA A 45 -8.02 -2.72 16.30
CA ALA A 45 -7.60 -1.52 15.60
C ALA A 45 -6.33 -0.94 16.25
N HIS A 46 -5.38 -0.55 15.42
CA HIS A 46 -4.24 0.25 15.86
C HIS A 46 -4.67 1.70 16.07
N THR A 47 -4.07 2.37 17.05
CA THR A 47 -4.33 3.78 17.35
C THR A 47 -3.12 4.65 17.00
N TRP A 48 -3.35 5.95 16.82
CA TRP A 48 -2.30 6.91 16.51
C TRP A 48 -1.19 6.98 17.57
N ASP A 49 -1.49 6.71 18.85
CA ASP A 49 -0.48 6.70 19.91
C ASP A 49 0.59 5.61 19.71
N GLN A 50 0.28 4.57 18.92
CA GLN A 50 1.22 3.49 18.62
C GLN A 50 2.26 3.89 17.56
N PHE A 51 2.12 5.05 16.92
CA PHE A 51 3.06 5.53 15.92
C PHE A 51 4.46 5.79 16.50
N GLU A 52 4.53 6.29 17.73
CA GLU A 52 5.80 6.51 18.43
C GLU A 52 6.55 5.20 18.67
N LEU A 53 5.82 4.11 18.96
CA LEU A 53 6.41 2.79 19.05
C LEU A 53 6.96 2.33 17.70
N LEU A 54 6.23 2.56 16.61
CA LEU A 54 6.68 2.21 15.27
C LEU A 54 7.98 2.95 14.91
N LYS A 55 8.01 4.27 15.08
CA LYS A 55 9.19 5.12 14.82
C LYS A 55 10.39 4.73 15.67
N LYS A 56 10.18 4.35 16.94
CA LYS A 56 11.26 3.90 17.82
C LYS A 56 11.93 2.61 17.33
N ASN A 57 11.18 1.74 16.64
CA ASN A 57 11.64 0.42 16.23
C ASN A 57 11.93 0.30 14.71
N TRP A 58 11.75 1.39 13.94
CA TRP A 58 11.97 1.41 12.50
C TRP A 58 12.62 2.72 12.07
N ALA A 59 13.81 2.62 11.47
CA ALA A 59 14.58 3.79 11.00
C ALA A 59 14.34 4.13 9.52
N GLY A 60 13.57 3.32 8.80
CA GLY A 60 13.24 3.57 7.40
C GLY A 60 12.00 4.45 7.22
N PRO A 61 11.63 4.77 5.97
CA PRO A 61 10.43 5.53 5.70
C PRO A 61 9.17 4.76 6.13
N ILE A 62 8.18 5.49 6.62
CA ILE A 62 6.86 4.99 7.01
C ILE A 62 5.82 5.56 6.05
N VAL A 63 5.11 4.67 5.37
CA VAL A 63 4.01 5.02 4.45
C VAL A 63 2.72 4.42 4.95
N LEU A 64 1.74 5.25 5.31
CA LEU A 64 0.46 4.80 5.87
C LEU A 64 -0.55 4.48 4.76
N LYS A 65 -0.96 3.21 4.66
CA LYS A 65 -1.90 2.74 3.63
C LYS A 65 -3.30 2.60 4.18
N GLY A 66 -4.28 3.09 3.43
CA GLY A 66 -5.70 2.94 3.76
C GLY A 66 -6.42 4.25 4.08
N ILE A 67 -5.77 5.40 3.82
CA ILE A 67 -6.37 6.70 4.06
C ILE A 67 -7.52 6.91 3.07
N GLN A 68 -8.70 7.21 3.60
CA GLN A 68 -9.95 7.40 2.84
C GLN A 68 -10.66 8.72 3.19
N HIS A 69 -10.06 9.56 4.04
CA HIS A 69 -10.64 10.83 4.48
C HIS A 69 -9.54 11.89 4.69
N PRO A 70 -9.78 13.17 4.33
CA PRO A 70 -8.80 14.25 4.51
C PRO A 70 -8.34 14.42 5.97
N ASP A 71 -9.24 14.28 6.95
CA ASP A 71 -8.88 14.41 8.37
C ASP A 71 -7.82 13.38 8.81
N ASP A 72 -7.87 12.17 8.28
CA ASP A 72 -6.86 11.14 8.61
C ASP A 72 -5.56 11.37 7.83
N ALA A 73 -5.62 12.03 6.67
CA ALA A 73 -4.41 12.53 5.99
C ALA A 73 -3.72 13.61 6.83
N LEU A 74 -4.46 14.55 7.42
CA LEU A 74 -3.91 15.57 8.33
C LEU A 74 -3.25 14.93 9.55
N LYS A 75 -3.93 13.98 10.21
CA LYS A 75 -3.35 13.24 11.33
C LYS A 75 -2.08 12.48 10.93
N ALA A 76 -2.04 11.90 9.74
CA ALA A 76 -0.84 11.22 9.25
C ALA A 76 0.34 12.20 9.08
N VAL A 77 0.06 13.40 8.54
CA VAL A 77 1.07 14.47 8.44
C VAL A 77 1.57 14.90 9.82
N GLU A 78 0.67 15.12 10.79
CA GLU A 78 1.01 15.47 12.17
C GLU A 78 1.82 14.36 12.86
N ALA A 79 1.46 13.11 12.59
CA ALA A 79 2.20 11.94 13.04
C ALA A 79 3.57 11.79 12.33
N GLY A 80 3.92 12.65 11.37
CA GLY A 80 5.24 12.69 10.74
C GLY A 80 5.56 11.44 9.92
N VAL A 81 4.60 10.93 9.15
CA VAL A 81 4.85 9.88 8.14
C VAL A 81 5.57 10.45 6.93
N ASP A 82 6.26 9.60 6.16
CA ASP A 82 6.91 9.99 4.91
C ASP A 82 5.94 9.99 3.72
N GLY A 83 4.87 9.20 3.83
CA GLY A 83 3.83 9.14 2.80
C GLY A 83 2.52 8.52 3.26
N ILE A 84 1.52 8.68 2.40
CA ILE A 84 0.20 8.09 2.57
C ILE A 84 -0.24 7.40 1.28
N ILE A 85 -1.08 6.37 1.40
CA ILE A 85 -1.72 5.72 0.25
C ILE A 85 -3.23 5.84 0.38
N CYS A 86 -3.82 6.61 -0.53
CA CYS A 86 -5.27 6.65 -0.71
C CYS A 86 -5.76 5.29 -1.22
N SER A 87 -6.52 4.59 -0.40
CA SER A 87 -6.81 3.17 -0.60
C SER A 87 -8.01 2.68 0.22
N ASN A 88 -8.95 1.98 -0.42
CA ASN A 88 -9.98 1.20 0.25
C ASN A 88 -9.65 -0.30 0.26
N HIS A 89 -8.37 -0.63 0.12
CA HIS A 89 -7.86 -2.00 0.06
C HIS A 89 -8.43 -2.82 -1.12
N GLY A 90 -8.80 -2.14 -2.21
CA GLY A 90 -9.43 -2.75 -3.37
C GLY A 90 -10.85 -3.28 -3.11
N GLY A 91 -11.57 -2.65 -2.17
CA GLY A 91 -12.95 -2.99 -1.79
C GLY A 91 -13.06 -4.25 -0.95
N ARG A 92 -12.09 -4.53 -0.07
CA ARG A 92 -11.99 -5.80 0.67
C ARG A 92 -12.19 -5.70 2.18
N GLN A 93 -12.19 -4.48 2.73
CA GLN A 93 -12.23 -4.26 4.17
C GLN A 93 -13.60 -3.74 4.59
N LEU A 94 -13.92 -2.48 4.26
CA LEU A 94 -15.23 -1.90 4.51
C LEU A 94 -16.06 -1.91 3.23
N ASP A 95 -17.07 -2.78 3.17
CA ASP A 95 -18.02 -2.82 2.06
C ASP A 95 -18.94 -1.58 2.06
N GLY A 96 -19.32 -1.11 0.87
CA GLY A 96 -20.08 0.13 0.70
C GLY A 96 -19.29 1.42 0.96
N ALA A 97 -17.97 1.34 1.17
CA ALA A 97 -17.11 2.51 1.27
C ALA A 97 -17.02 3.26 -0.08
N VAL A 98 -16.76 4.57 0.01
CA VAL A 98 -16.52 5.45 -1.15
C VAL A 98 -15.38 4.94 -2.05
N GLY A 99 -15.49 5.20 -3.35
CA GLY A 99 -14.43 4.90 -4.30
C GLY A 99 -13.17 5.71 -3.99
N SER A 100 -12.02 5.07 -3.85
CA SER A 100 -10.78 5.78 -3.43
C SER A 100 -10.38 6.92 -4.36
N LEU A 101 -10.67 6.83 -5.67
CA LEU A 101 -10.32 7.90 -6.60
C LEU A 101 -11.12 9.19 -6.33
N GLU A 102 -12.33 9.07 -5.79
CA GLU A 102 -13.18 10.22 -5.44
C GLU A 102 -12.61 11.00 -4.26
N MET A 103 -11.97 10.30 -3.30
CA MET A 103 -11.36 10.92 -2.13
C MET A 103 -9.95 11.46 -2.38
N LEU A 104 -9.30 11.04 -3.47
CA LEU A 104 -7.91 11.38 -3.75
C LEU A 104 -7.64 12.90 -3.77
N PRO A 105 -8.45 13.77 -4.41
CA PRO A 105 -8.17 15.20 -4.47
C PRO A 105 -8.16 15.86 -3.08
N GLU A 106 -9.16 15.57 -2.24
CA GLU A 106 -9.27 16.12 -0.88
C GLU A 106 -8.12 15.63 0.01
N ILE A 107 -7.72 14.36 -0.14
CA ILE A 107 -6.57 13.80 0.57
C ILE A 107 -5.26 14.47 0.14
N VAL A 108 -5.08 14.74 -1.16
CA VAL A 108 -3.90 15.46 -1.68
C VAL A 108 -3.86 16.88 -1.15
N GLU A 109 -4.99 17.59 -1.14
CA GLU A 109 -5.10 18.94 -0.59
C GLU A 109 -4.75 18.95 0.90
N ALA A 110 -5.32 18.04 1.68
CA ALA A 110 -5.04 17.90 3.10
C ALA A 110 -3.56 17.57 3.38
N ALA A 111 -2.95 16.69 2.60
CA ALA A 111 -1.54 16.35 2.73
C ALA A 111 -0.63 17.56 2.40
N GLY A 112 -0.98 18.32 1.37
CA GLY A 112 -0.12 19.36 0.79
C GLY A 112 1.21 18.79 0.30
N ASP A 113 2.26 19.60 0.31
CA ASP A 113 3.62 19.16 -0.09
C ASP A 113 4.41 18.53 1.06
N ARG A 114 3.76 18.20 2.19
CA ARG A 114 4.41 17.73 3.42
C ARG A 114 4.73 16.24 3.40
N VAL A 115 3.94 15.44 2.69
CA VAL A 115 4.10 13.98 2.59
C VAL A 115 3.81 13.51 1.18
N THR A 116 4.40 12.38 0.78
CA THR A 116 4.13 11.81 -0.54
C THR A 116 2.78 11.10 -0.57
N VAL A 117 1.88 11.51 -1.47
CA VAL A 117 0.59 10.81 -1.68
C VAL A 117 0.70 9.79 -2.80
N LEU A 118 0.37 8.54 -2.50
CA LEU A 118 0.27 7.44 -3.46
C LEU A 118 -1.19 6.98 -3.57
N PHE A 119 -1.51 6.20 -4.62
CA PHE A 119 -2.89 5.76 -4.88
C PHE A 119 -2.97 4.27 -5.27
N ASP A 120 -3.99 3.55 -4.81
CA ASP A 120 -4.33 2.22 -5.34
C ASP A 120 -5.86 2.06 -5.51
N SER A 121 -6.37 0.83 -5.69
CA SER A 121 -7.82 0.54 -5.70
C SER A 121 -8.56 0.95 -6.98
N GLY A 122 -8.29 0.22 -8.07
CA GLY A 122 -9.13 0.24 -9.27
C GLY A 122 -8.40 0.41 -10.59
N VAL A 123 -7.11 0.75 -10.57
CA VAL A 123 -6.29 0.98 -11.77
C VAL A 123 -6.22 -0.27 -12.67
N ARG A 124 -6.67 -0.16 -13.92
CA ARG A 124 -6.64 -1.25 -14.92
C ARG A 124 -5.99 -0.86 -16.24
N THR A 125 -5.91 0.43 -16.53
CA THR A 125 -5.39 0.96 -17.80
C THR A 125 -4.43 2.11 -17.53
N GLY A 126 -3.60 2.46 -18.53
CA GLY A 126 -2.73 3.64 -18.43
C GLY A 126 -3.52 4.95 -18.28
N VAL A 127 -4.75 5.01 -18.80
CA VAL A 127 -5.64 6.17 -18.59
C VAL A 127 -6.01 6.34 -17.12
N ASP A 128 -6.25 5.24 -16.39
CA ASP A 128 -6.52 5.31 -14.95
C ASP A 128 -5.28 5.81 -14.18
N VAL A 129 -4.08 5.41 -14.60
CA VAL A 129 -2.82 5.92 -14.05
C VAL A 129 -2.74 7.43 -14.25
N ILE A 130 -2.93 7.91 -15.48
CA ILE A 130 -2.84 9.34 -15.81
C ILE A 130 -3.87 10.14 -15.00
N LYS A 131 -5.11 9.67 -14.89
CA LYS A 131 -6.15 10.32 -14.07
C LYS A 131 -5.70 10.48 -12.62
N ALA A 132 -5.21 9.41 -11.99
CA ALA A 132 -4.74 9.49 -10.60
C ALA A 132 -3.56 10.46 -10.44
N LEU A 133 -2.62 10.49 -11.38
CA LEU A 133 -1.51 11.43 -11.38
C LEU A 133 -1.98 12.88 -11.55
N CYS A 134 -2.93 13.13 -12.46
CA CYS A 134 -3.53 14.46 -12.66
C CYS A 134 -4.29 14.94 -11.42
N LEU A 135 -4.89 14.02 -10.65
CA LEU A 135 -5.55 14.31 -9.37
C LEU A 135 -4.56 14.45 -8.20
N GLY A 136 -3.26 14.37 -8.47
CA GLY A 136 -2.20 14.72 -7.51
C GLY A 136 -1.51 13.55 -6.81
N ALA A 137 -1.83 12.29 -7.15
CA ALA A 137 -1.01 11.17 -6.70
C ALA A 137 0.40 11.24 -7.32
N LYS A 138 1.42 10.87 -6.56
CA LYS A 138 2.81 10.80 -7.04
C LYS A 138 3.12 9.50 -7.79
N ALA A 139 2.46 8.41 -7.41
CA ALA A 139 2.49 7.14 -8.12
C ALA A 139 1.24 6.31 -7.79
N VAL A 140 1.01 5.28 -8.61
CA VAL A 140 -0.08 4.31 -8.42
C VAL A 140 0.46 2.92 -8.09
N LEU A 141 -0.26 2.17 -7.27
CA LEU A 141 0.05 0.79 -6.91
C LEU A 141 -0.96 -0.17 -7.55
N ILE A 142 -0.44 -1.30 -8.03
CA ILE A 142 -1.23 -2.31 -8.72
C ILE A 142 -1.38 -3.55 -7.82
N GLY A 143 -2.63 -3.91 -7.52
CA GLY A 143 -2.97 -5.12 -6.77
C GLY A 143 -3.29 -6.30 -7.68
N ARG A 144 -4.58 -6.60 -7.84
CA ARG A 144 -5.09 -7.79 -8.55
C ARG A 144 -4.50 -8.06 -9.96
N PRO A 145 -4.29 -7.06 -10.85
CA PRO A 145 -3.87 -7.34 -12.22
C PRO A 145 -2.56 -8.15 -12.36
N TRP A 146 -1.52 -7.84 -11.59
CA TRP A 146 -0.26 -8.60 -11.69
C TRP A 146 -0.41 -10.03 -11.14
N VAL A 147 -1.29 -10.24 -10.16
CA VAL A 147 -1.62 -11.57 -9.62
C VAL A 147 -2.35 -12.41 -10.65
N TYR A 148 -3.25 -11.81 -11.44
CA TYR A 148 -3.91 -12.52 -12.55
C TYR A 148 -2.90 -12.94 -13.62
N GLY A 149 -1.99 -12.04 -13.99
CA GLY A 149 -0.87 -12.38 -14.87
C GLY A 149 0.00 -13.50 -14.30
N LEU A 150 0.30 -13.45 -13.00
CA LEU A 150 1.06 -14.48 -12.29
C LEU A 150 0.38 -15.86 -12.41
N ALA A 151 -0.94 -15.92 -12.24
CA ALA A 151 -1.68 -17.17 -12.33
C ALA A 151 -1.71 -17.76 -13.76
N ILE A 152 -1.67 -16.91 -14.79
CA ILE A 152 -1.74 -17.34 -16.20
C ILE A 152 -0.37 -17.85 -16.70
N ALA A 153 0.71 -17.11 -16.46
CA ALA A 153 2.02 -17.41 -17.04
C ALA A 153 3.19 -17.12 -16.08
N GLY A 154 2.97 -17.30 -14.78
CA GLY A 154 3.98 -17.10 -13.76
C GLY A 154 4.61 -15.71 -13.80
N LYS A 155 5.92 -15.63 -13.54
CA LYS A 155 6.66 -14.36 -13.55
C LYS A 155 6.50 -13.58 -14.86
N GLN A 156 6.37 -14.27 -16.00
CA GLN A 156 6.22 -13.60 -17.29
C GLN A 156 4.85 -12.96 -17.43
N GLY A 157 3.77 -13.67 -17.09
CA GLY A 157 2.42 -13.10 -17.13
C GLY A 157 2.24 -11.92 -16.17
N ALA A 158 2.88 -11.93 -15.00
CA ALA A 158 2.89 -10.77 -14.10
C ALA A 158 3.54 -9.54 -14.74
N LYS A 159 4.68 -9.71 -15.45
CA LYS A 159 5.33 -8.63 -16.21
C LYS A 159 4.44 -8.13 -17.33
N ASP A 160 3.80 -9.01 -18.07
CA ASP A 160 2.98 -8.64 -19.23
C ASP A 160 1.72 -7.88 -18.80
N ALA A 161 1.10 -8.27 -17.68
CA ALA A 161 0.00 -7.51 -17.08
C ALA A 161 0.41 -6.08 -16.71
N LEU A 162 1.57 -5.91 -16.07
CA LEU A 162 2.10 -4.59 -15.71
C LEU A 162 2.46 -3.75 -16.95
N LYS A 163 3.12 -4.35 -17.94
CA LYS A 163 3.42 -3.69 -19.22
C LYS A 163 2.15 -3.26 -19.95
N GLY A 164 1.11 -4.08 -19.96
CA GLY A 164 -0.17 -3.77 -20.58
C GLY A 164 -0.82 -2.52 -19.97
N ILE A 165 -0.72 -2.34 -18.65
CA ILE A 165 -1.20 -1.11 -17.97
C ILE A 165 -0.37 0.09 -18.42
N LEU A 166 0.95 -0.06 -18.53
CA LEU A 166 1.85 1.04 -18.90
C LEU A 166 1.79 1.43 -20.39
N ALA A 167 1.29 0.56 -21.27
CA ALA A 167 1.31 0.76 -22.72
C ALA A 167 0.52 1.98 -23.22
N VAL A 168 -0.38 2.55 -22.38
CA VAL A 168 -1.17 3.74 -22.71
C VAL A 168 -0.60 5.02 -22.07
N SER A 169 0.46 4.92 -21.26
CA SER A 169 1.17 6.12 -20.80
C SER A 169 1.96 6.71 -21.97
N PRO A 170 1.90 8.04 -22.23
CA PRO A 170 2.80 8.64 -23.22
C PRO A 170 4.26 8.33 -22.81
N PRO A 171 5.17 8.13 -23.77
CA PRO A 171 6.57 7.88 -23.46
C PRO A 171 7.12 9.04 -22.61
N SER A 172 7.71 8.73 -21.46
CA SER A 172 8.49 9.73 -20.72
C SER A 172 9.72 10.11 -21.54
N PRO A 173 10.10 11.40 -21.61
CA PRO A 173 11.37 11.79 -22.22
C PRO A 173 12.50 11.50 -21.23
N GLY A 174 12.94 10.24 -21.12
CA GLY A 174 14.05 9.89 -20.23
C GLY A 174 14.53 8.45 -20.37
N PRO A 175 15.84 8.17 -20.31
CA PRO A 175 16.43 6.87 -20.65
C PRO A 175 16.37 5.80 -19.53
N ASP A 176 15.60 5.97 -18.46
CA ASP A 176 15.60 5.03 -17.34
C ASP A 176 14.20 4.49 -17.02
N SER A 177 14.00 3.19 -17.23
CA SER A 177 12.69 2.52 -17.29
C SER A 177 12.32 1.75 -16.00
N SER A 178 13.01 2.02 -14.89
CA SER A 178 12.73 1.40 -13.59
C SER A 178 11.98 2.31 -12.60
N VAL A 179 11.65 3.55 -12.97
CA VAL A 179 10.87 4.47 -12.13
C VAL A 179 9.59 4.85 -12.85
N VAL A 180 8.45 4.42 -12.30
CA VAL A 180 7.12 4.75 -12.83
C VAL A 180 6.77 6.18 -12.44
N GLY A 181 6.73 7.07 -13.43
CA GLY A 181 5.89 8.29 -13.44
C GLY A 181 6.13 9.31 -12.33
N VAL A 182 7.33 9.89 -12.24
CA VAL A 182 7.50 11.15 -11.51
C VAL A 182 6.91 12.27 -12.36
N CYS A 183 5.66 12.67 -12.11
CA CYS A 183 5.16 13.95 -12.59
C CYS A 183 5.80 15.04 -11.73
N GLU A 184 6.64 15.90 -12.32
CA GLU A 184 7.07 17.15 -11.71
C GLU A 184 5.96 18.18 -11.97
N ARG A 185 5.18 18.52 -10.93
CA ARG A 185 4.25 19.65 -11.02
C ARG A 185 5.05 20.93 -11.21
N LYS A 186 4.96 21.56 -12.37
CA LYS A 186 4.97 23.03 -12.41
C LYS A 186 3.56 23.48 -12.10
N VAL A 187 3.34 23.92 -10.87
CA VAL A 187 2.09 24.59 -10.49
C VAL A 187 1.97 25.82 -11.38
N THR A 188 0.99 25.85 -12.27
CA THR A 188 0.58 27.07 -12.98
C THR A 188 -0.80 27.43 -12.48
N ASP A 189 -0.95 28.61 -11.89
CA ASP A 189 -2.16 29.13 -11.21
C ASP A 189 -3.32 29.48 -12.17
N ASP A 190 -3.49 28.78 -13.30
CA ASP A 190 -4.53 29.08 -14.29
C ASP A 190 -5.64 28.01 -14.29
N PRO A 191 -6.82 28.29 -13.70
CA PRO A 191 -7.94 27.36 -13.64
C PRO A 191 -8.68 27.16 -14.98
N SER A 192 -8.24 27.80 -16.06
CA SER A 192 -8.95 27.77 -17.36
C SER A 192 -8.45 26.73 -18.36
N ARG A 193 -7.46 25.91 -18.01
CA ARG A 193 -6.89 24.89 -18.90
C ARG A 193 -7.07 23.48 -18.33
N CYS A 194 -8.18 22.86 -18.70
CA CYS A 194 -8.39 21.40 -18.70
C CYS A 194 -8.33 20.89 -20.13
#